data_AF-A0A964R8A7-F1
#
_entry.id   AF-A0A964R8A7-F1
#
_cell.length_a   1.000
_cell.length_b   1.000
_cell.length_c   1.000
_cell.angle_alpha   90.00
_cell.angle_beta   90.00
_cell.angle_gamma   90.00
#
_symmetry.space_group_name_H-M   'P 1'
#
loop_
_entity.id
_entity.type
_entity.pdbx_description
1 polymer ?
#
loop_
_entity_poly.entity_id
_entity_poly.type
_entity_poly.pdbx_seq_one_letter_code
_entity_poly.pdbx_strand_id
1 'polypeptide(L)'
;MKASRVPQAVVFDLGKVLLDFDYGILARRMASQSSLSAEEILTVVNQTPLLHRYETGLISDREFYDAVVKATGFRGTEEEFLNWFGDIFTEIIPMVELQ
;
A
#
# COMPACT_ATOMS: atom_id res chain seq x y z
N MET A 1 11.83 22.33 40.46
CA MET A 1 12.30 21.17 39.66
C MET A 1 11.18 20.74 38.73
N LYS A 2 11.37 20.77 37.40
CA LYS A 2 10.40 20.17 36.48
C LYS A 2 10.56 18.66 36.58
N ALA A 3 9.49 17.95 36.95
CA ALA A 3 9.50 16.50 36.92
C ALA A 3 9.84 16.04 35.49
N SER A 4 10.94 15.30 35.34
CA SER A 4 11.20 14.56 34.11
C SER A 4 10.08 13.55 33.96
N ARG A 5 9.23 13.72 32.94
CA ARG A 5 8.20 12.74 32.61
C ARG A 5 8.81 11.73 31.67
N VAL A 6 9.25 10.60 32.22
CA VAL A 6 9.66 9.43 31.44
C VAL A 6 8.40 8.85 30.77
N PRO A 7 8.35 8.73 29.44
CA PRO A 7 7.24 8.08 28.75
C PRO A 7 7.04 6.64 29.26
N GLN A 8 5.79 6.24 29.49
CA GLN A 8 5.44 4.86 29.89
C GLN A 8 5.13 3.97 28.69
N ALA A 9 4.87 4.57 27.53
CA ALA A 9 4.57 3.90 26.27
C ALA A 9 5.04 4.76 25.11
N VAL A 10 5.40 4.10 24.01
CA VAL A 10 5.69 4.71 22.71
C VAL A 10 4.85 3.95 21.68
N VAL A 11 4.14 4.68 20.83
CA VAL A 11 3.33 4.11 19.75
C VAL A 11 3.92 4.61 18.44
N PHE A 12 4.27 3.67 17.56
CA PHE A 12 4.78 3.95 16.24
C PHE A 12 3.68 3.76 15.21
N ASP A 13 3.62 4.66 14.24
CA ASP A 13 2.97 4.35 12.97
C ASP A 13 3.83 3.33 12.21
N LEU A 14 3.25 2.67 11.21
CA LEU A 14 3.96 1.70 10.38
C LEU A 14 4.58 2.39 9.15
N GLY A 15 3.73 3.03 8.35
CA GLY A 15 4.11 3.63 7.07
C GLY A 15 4.94 4.89 7.24
N LYS A 16 6.04 5.00 6.47
CA LYS A 16 7.04 6.08 6.55
C LYS A 16 7.70 6.25 7.94
N VAL A 17 7.55 5.26 8.82
CA VAL A 17 8.18 5.21 10.14
C VAL A 17 9.02 3.94 10.27
N LEU A 18 8.40 2.76 10.26
CA LEU A 18 9.11 1.48 10.27
C LEU A 18 9.32 0.93 8.86
N LEU A 19 8.33 1.11 7.99
CA LEU A 19 8.36 0.66 6.60
C LEU A 19 8.15 1.85 5.67
N ASP A 20 8.99 1.96 4.64
CA ASP A 20 8.66 2.73 3.46
C ASP A 20 7.67 1.92 2.59
N PHE A 21 6.97 2.59 1.68
CA PHE A 21 6.06 1.95 0.73
C PHE A 21 6.03 2.66 -0.63
N ASP A 22 5.96 1.86 -1.71
CA ASP A 22 5.86 2.30 -3.11
C ASP A 22 4.80 1.51 -3.91
N TYR A 23 3.60 2.08 -4.05
CA TYR A 23 2.55 1.55 -4.93
C TYR A 23 2.95 1.50 -6.41
N GLY A 24 4.01 2.21 -6.81
CA GLY A 24 4.60 2.12 -8.13
C GLY A 24 5.14 0.72 -8.44
N ILE A 25 5.52 -0.08 -7.43
CA ILE A 25 5.93 -1.48 -7.62
C ILE A 25 4.78 -2.28 -8.23
N LEU A 26 3.61 -2.23 -7.59
CA LEU A 26 2.38 -2.86 -8.09
C LEU A 26 2.04 -2.35 -9.49
N ALA A 27 2.02 -1.02 -9.68
CA ALA A 27 1.62 -0.42 -10.94
C ALA A 27 2.53 -0.82 -12.12
N ARG A 28 3.85 -0.86 -11.91
CA ARG A 28 4.82 -1.32 -12.93
C ARG A 28 4.64 -2.79 -13.28
N ARG A 29 4.38 -3.65 -12.29
CA ARG A 29 4.16 -5.09 -12.53
C ARG A 29 2.85 -5.35 -13.28
N MET A 30 1.78 -4.65 -12.90
CA MET A 30 0.48 -4.75 -13.56
C MET A 30 0.46 -4.24 -15.00
N ALA A 31 1.24 -3.20 -15.32
CA ALA A 31 1.19 -2.53 -16.62
C ALA A 31 1.41 -3.47 -17.82
N SER A 32 2.25 -4.51 -17.67
CA SER A 32 2.50 -5.48 -18.75
C SER A 32 1.28 -6.34 -19.12
N GLN A 33 0.31 -6.44 -18.21
CA GLN A 33 -0.91 -7.26 -18.35
C GLN A 33 -2.19 -6.41 -18.25
N SER A 34 -2.09 -5.09 -18.43
CA SER A 34 -3.21 -4.15 -18.30
C SER A 34 -3.41 -3.35 -19.58
N SER A 35 -4.57 -2.70 -19.71
CA SER A 35 -4.81 -1.74 -20.80
C SER A 35 -4.26 -0.34 -20.52
N LEU A 36 -3.85 -0.07 -19.28
CA LEU A 36 -3.34 1.21 -18.83
C LEU A 36 -1.82 1.18 -18.59
N SER A 37 -1.18 2.34 -18.69
CA SER A 37 0.21 2.54 -18.30
C SER A 37 0.40 2.44 -16.78
N ALA A 38 1.64 2.26 -16.33
CA ALA A 38 1.94 2.22 -14.89
C ALA A 38 1.54 3.52 -14.16
N GLU A 39 1.65 4.68 -14.80
CA GLU A 39 1.26 5.96 -14.21
C GLU A 39 -0.27 6.07 -14.03
N GLU A 40 -1.03 5.63 -15.04
CA GLU A 40 -2.49 5.58 -14.97
C GLU A 40 -2.96 4.56 -13.92
N ILE A 41 -2.31 3.40 -13.83
CA ILE A 41 -2.61 2.39 -12.80
C ILE A 41 -2.32 2.95 -11.40
N LEU A 42 -1.18 3.64 -11.22
CA LEU A 42 -0.84 4.27 -9.95
C LEU A 42 -1.89 5.32 -9.55
N THR A 43 -2.41 6.08 -10.52
CA THR A 43 -3.50 7.03 -10.31
C THR A 43 -4.77 6.31 -9.84
N VAL A 44 -5.17 5.22 -10.51
CA VAL A 44 -6.34 4.41 -10.13
C VAL A 44 -6.21 3.92 -8.69
N VAL A 45 -5.06 3.35 -8.33
CA VAL A 45 -4.82 2.76 -7.01
C VAL A 45 -4.74 3.85 -5.95
N ASN A 46 -3.85 4.84 -6.09
CA ASN A 46 -3.45 5.72 -5.00
C ASN A 46 -4.04 7.14 -5.05
N GLN A 47 -4.69 7.54 -6.14
CA GLN A 47 -5.22 8.91 -6.32
C GLN A 47 -6.75 8.96 -6.46
N THR A 48 -7.43 7.82 -6.40
CA THR A 48 -8.88 7.74 -6.35
C THR A 48 -9.36 7.43 -4.92
N PRO A 49 -10.66 7.60 -4.60
CA PRO A 49 -11.21 7.18 -3.31
C PRO A 49 -11.14 5.66 -3.05
N LEU A 50 -10.69 4.85 -4.03
CA LEU A 50 -10.71 3.40 -3.95
C LEU A 50 -9.82 2.87 -2.82
N LEU A 51 -8.56 3.31 -2.74
CA LEU A 51 -7.65 2.91 -1.67
C LEU A 51 -8.13 3.39 -0.31
N HIS A 52 -8.62 4.62 -0.21
CA HIS A 52 -9.17 5.14 1.05
C HIS A 52 -10.34 4.28 1.58
N ARG A 53 -11.25 3.86 0.70
CA ARG A 53 -12.36 2.97 1.08
C ARG A 53 -11.86 1.59 1.54
N TYR A 54 -10.81 1.08 0.90
CA TYR A 54 -10.20 -0.18 1.30
C TYR A 54 -9.50 -0.07 2.66
N GLU A 55 -8.63 0.92 2.85
CA GLU A 55 -7.89 1.14 4.10
C GLU A 55 -8.80 1.43 5.31
N THR A 56 -9.99 1.98 5.07
CA THR A 56 -11.01 2.23 6.11
C THR A 56 -11.93 1.04 6.35
N GLY A 57 -11.76 -0.07 5.64
CA GLY A 57 -12.59 -1.27 5.76
C GLY A 57 -14.01 -1.13 5.20
N LEU A 58 -14.26 -0.11 4.37
CA LEU A 58 -15.55 0.08 3.71
C LEU A 58 -15.78 -0.89 2.53
N ILE A 59 -14.71 -1.50 2.02
CA ILE A 59 -14.75 -2.55 1.01
C ILE A 59 -13.75 -3.65 1.38
N SER A 60 -14.06 -4.88 1.01
CA SER A 60 -13.22 -6.06 1.18
C SER A 60 -12.05 -6.11 0.19
N ASP A 61 -11.05 -6.95 0.48
CA ASP A 61 -9.92 -7.24 -0.42
C ASP A 61 -10.40 -7.62 -1.82
N ARG A 62 -11.45 -8.45 -1.90
CA ARG A 62 -12.03 -8.90 -3.17
C ARG A 62 -12.68 -7.76 -3.94
N GLU A 63 -13.45 -6.91 -3.27
CA GLU A 63 -14.09 -5.75 -3.90
C GLU A 63 -13.06 -4.72 -4.38
N PHE A 64 -11.98 -4.53 -3.62
CA PHE A 64 -10.86 -3.69 -4.03
C PHE A 64 -10.16 -4.25 -5.27
N TYR A 65 -9.82 -5.55 -5.26
CA TYR A 65 -9.24 -6.24 -6.42
C TYR A 65 -10.13 -6.12 -7.67
N ASP A 66 -11.41 -6.46 -7.57
CA ASP A 66 -12.35 -6.42 -8.69
C ASP A 66 -12.50 -4.99 -9.25
N ALA A 67 -12.49 -3.97 -8.39
CA ALA A 67 -12.53 -2.57 -8.80
C ALA A 67 -11.27 -2.14 -9.55
N VAL A 68 -10.09 -2.54 -9.07
CA VAL A 68 -8.81 -2.27 -9.73
C VAL A 68 -8.74 -2.98 -11.09
N VAL A 69 -9.12 -4.26 -11.17
CA VAL A 69 -9.18 -5.04 -12.42
C VAL A 69 -10.09 -4.36 -13.43
N LYS A 70 -11.30 -3.98 -13.00
CA LYS A 70 -12.28 -3.30 -13.86
C LYS A 70 -11.77 -1.97 -14.40
N ALA A 71 -11.08 -1.19 -13.57
CA ALA A 71 -10.57 0.12 -13.96
C ALA A 71 -9.33 0.05 -14.87
N THR A 72 -8.48 -0.95 -14.68
CA THR A 72 -7.17 -1.06 -15.37
C THR A 72 -7.19 -2.00 -16.57
N GLY A 73 -8.19 -2.89 -16.64
CA GLY A 73 -8.23 -3.99 -17.60
C GLY A 73 -7.16 -5.06 -17.34
N PHE A 74 -6.68 -5.18 -16.10
CA PHE A 74 -5.69 -6.18 -15.70
C PHE A 74 -6.18 -7.61 -15.99
N ARG A 75 -5.32 -8.43 -16.58
CA ARG A 75 -5.64 -9.81 -17.02
C ARG A 75 -4.91 -10.90 -16.25
N GLY A 76 -4.11 -10.53 -15.24
CA GLY A 76 -3.44 -11.48 -14.36
C GLY A 76 -4.36 -12.03 -13.27
N THR A 77 -3.79 -12.83 -12.39
CA THR A 77 -4.49 -13.50 -11.28
C THR A 77 -4.62 -12.60 -10.05
N GLU A 78 -5.57 -12.92 -9.17
CA GLU A 78 -5.71 -12.29 -7.86
C GLU A 78 -4.49 -12.55 -6.97
N GLU A 79 -3.91 -13.75 -7.04
CA GLU A 79 -2.70 -14.11 -6.30
C GLU A 79 -1.50 -13.23 -6.71
N GLU A 80 -1.27 -13.04 -8.01
CA GLU A 80 -0.23 -12.12 -8.49
C GLU A 80 -0.45 -10.69 -7.98
N PHE A 81 -1.69 -10.20 -8.05
CA PHE A 81 -2.04 -8.88 -7.55
C PHE A 81 -1.72 -8.75 -6.05
N LEU A 82 -2.19 -9.69 -5.23
CA LEU A 82 -1.99 -9.66 -3.78
C LEU A 82 -0.51 -9.76 -3.40
N ASN A 83 0.25 -10.62 -4.08
CA ASN A 83 1.69 -10.72 -3.89
C ASN A 83 2.38 -9.38 -4.20
N TRP A 84 2.03 -8.73 -5.30
CA TRP A 84 2.65 -7.46 -5.69
C TRP A 84 2.19 -6.28 -4.83
N PHE A 85 0.96 -6.33 -4.33
CA PHE A 85 0.44 -5.35 -3.38
C PHE A 85 1.13 -5.50 -2.02
N GLY A 86 1.45 -6.73 -1.59
CA GLY A 86 2.26 -6.99 -0.39
C GLY A 86 3.72 -6.56 -0.53
N ASP A 87 4.29 -6.67 -1.73
CA ASP A 87 5.68 -6.29 -2.05
C ASP A 87 5.93 -4.76 -2.07
N ILE A 88 4.92 -3.92 -1.81
CA ILE A 88 5.11 -2.47 -1.83
C ILE A 88 6.00 -1.97 -0.69
N PHE A 89 6.18 -2.75 0.37
CA PHE A 89 6.86 -2.33 1.58
C PHE A 89 8.37 -2.58 1.54
N THR A 90 9.14 -1.68 2.15
CA THR A 90 10.58 -1.84 2.35
C THR A 90 10.94 -1.35 3.75
N GLU A 91 11.78 -2.09 4.46
CA GLU A 91 12.20 -1.70 5.82
C GLU A 91 12.98 -0.38 5.82
N ILE A 92 12.64 0.51 6.76
CA ILE A 92 13.50 1.61 7.14
C ILE A 92 14.43 1.07 8.23
N ILE A 93 15.53 0.44 7.80
CA ILE A 93 16.44 -0.34 8.68
C ILE A 93 16.78 0.40 9.98
N PRO A 94 17.20 1.69 9.96
CA PRO A 94 17.54 2.37 11.20
C PRO A 94 16.37 2.51 12.19
N MET A 95 15.12 2.45 11.73
CA MET A 95 13.92 2.54 12.56
C MET A 95 13.48 1.17 13.06
N VAL A 96 13.59 0.14 12.22
CA VAL A 96 13.30 -1.26 12.57
C VAL A 96 14.26 -1.80 13.63
N GLU A 97 15.50 -1.31 13.68
CA GLU A 97 16.48 -1.67 14.71
C GLU A 97 16.26 -0.95 16.06
N LEU A 98 15.36 0.05 16.12
CA LEU A 98 15.08 0.85 17.33
C LEU A 98 13.88 0.36 18.17
N GLN A 99 13.07 -0.56 17.64
CA GLN A 99 11.92 -1.18 18.33
C GLN A 99 12.36 -2.35 19.23
#